data_AF-A0A7X6FPU9-F1
#
_entry.id   AF-A0A7X6FPU9-F1
#
_cell.length_a   1.000
_cell.length_b   1.000
_cell.length_c   1.000
_cell.angle_alpha   90.00
_cell.angle_beta   90.00
_cell.angle_gamma   90.00
#
_symmetry.space_group_name_H-M   'P 1'
#
loop_
_entity.id
_entity.type
_entity.pdbx_description
1 polymer ?
#
loop_
_entity_poly.entity_id
_entity_poly.type
_entity_poly.pdbx_seq_one_letter_code
_entity_poly.pdbx_strand_id
1 'polypeptide(L)'
;MTLEKNGEVIRGTATRRGVKLIDIELDCSKPIENLPTLHTVYPHLNLLTIPNPDGPGIFSQRVTARDNSSTCKVISNIHAEVKVVLDSSPTDPIGDFAGLKVIGGGYSVTDFKATTENGWAKVIDTLI
;
A
#
# COMPACT_ATOMS: atom_id res chain seq x y z
N MET A 1 5.65 -1.75 12.45
CA MET A 1 4.83 -0.69 11.81
C MET A 1 3.88 -0.18 12.87
N THR A 2 3.65 1.12 12.93
CA THR A 2 2.66 1.75 13.80
C THR A 2 1.74 2.65 13.00
N LEU A 3 0.52 2.84 13.51
CA LEU A 3 -0.45 3.80 13.00
C LEU A 3 -1.13 4.42 14.22
N GLU A 4 -0.92 5.72 14.42
CA GLU A 4 -1.35 6.44 15.61
C GLU A 4 -2.13 7.69 15.23
N LYS A 5 -3.15 8.03 16.01
CA LYS A 5 -3.93 9.26 15.88
C LYS A 5 -3.81 10.08 17.17
N ASN A 6 -3.19 11.24 17.08
CA ASN A 6 -2.97 12.17 18.20
C ASN A 6 -3.63 13.50 17.86
N GLY A 7 -4.88 13.69 18.31
CA GLY A 7 -5.67 14.87 17.96
C GLY A 7 -5.93 14.95 16.46
N GLU A 8 -5.43 16.01 15.83
CA GLU A 8 -5.56 16.27 14.39
C GLU A 8 -4.42 15.67 13.56
N VAL A 9 -3.45 14.99 14.19
CA VAL A 9 -2.34 14.37 13.47
C VAL A 9 -2.51 12.85 13.43
N ILE A 10 -2.40 12.27 12.24
CA ILE A 10 -2.35 10.81 12.04
C ILE A 10 -0.96 10.47 11.50
N ARG A 11 -0.27 9.54 12.16
CA ARG A 11 1.09 9.15 11.79
C ARG A 11 1.23 7.66 11.58
N GLY A 12 1.75 7.28 10.42
CA GLY A 12 2.09 5.91 10.07
C GLY A 12 3.61 5.75 9.95
N THR A 13 4.19 4.77 10.64
CA THR A 13 5.64 4.51 10.55
C THR A 13 5.96 3.04 10.27
N ALA A 14 7.02 2.79 9.49
CA ALA A 14 7.59 1.46 9.31
C ALA A 14 9.09 1.48 9.60
N THR A 15 9.48 0.74 10.64
CA THR A 15 10.88 0.56 11.03
C THR A 15 11.28 -0.89 10.80
N ARG A 16 12.42 -1.10 10.16
CA ARG A 16 13.03 -2.42 9.97
C ARG A 16 14.52 -2.34 10.31
N ARG A 17 14.99 -3.26 11.16
CA ARG A 17 16.40 -3.33 11.59
C ARG A 17 16.97 -1.98 12.09
N GLY A 18 16.15 -1.23 12.85
CA GLY A 18 16.54 0.07 13.41
C GLY A 18 16.46 1.26 12.44
N VAL A 19 16.19 1.04 11.14
CA VAL A 19 15.99 2.10 10.16
C VAL A 19 14.50 2.40 10.01
N LYS A 20 14.11 3.66 10.14
CA LYS A 20 12.74 4.11 9.88
C LYS A 20 12.59 4.37 8.38
N LEU A 21 12.12 3.35 7.67
CA LEU A 21 12.02 3.33 6.21
C LEU A 21 10.86 4.18 5.67
N ILE A 22 9.76 4.27 6.41
CA ILE A 22 8.57 5.01 6.02
C ILE A 22 8.09 5.82 7.21
N ASP A 23 7.83 7.10 7.00
CA ASP A 23 7.24 8.02 7.96
C ASP A 23 6.23 8.93 7.24
N ILE A 24 4.95 8.72 7.53
CA ILE A 24 3.83 9.44 6.92
C ILE A 24 3.10 10.17 8.03
N GLU A 25 2.94 11.48 7.89
CA GLU A 25 2.24 12.33 8.84
C GLU A 25 1.16 13.14 8.12
N LEU A 26 -0.10 12.86 8.44
CA LEU A 26 -1.28 13.53 7.90
C LEU A 26 -1.78 14.57 8.91
N ASP A 27 -1.94 15.81 8.46
CA ASP A 27 -2.40 16.94 9.25
C ASP A 27 -3.89 17.21 8.95
N CYS A 28 -4.79 16.61 9.74
CA CYS A 28 -6.23 16.74 9.56
C CYS A 28 -6.77 18.16 9.78
N SER A 29 -5.97 19.09 10.29
CA SER A 29 -6.34 20.52 10.39
C SER A 29 -6.33 21.23 9.03
N LYS A 30 -5.71 20.61 8.01
CA LYS A 30 -5.54 21.16 6.66
C LYS A 30 -6.19 20.24 5.60
N PRO A 31 -7.53 20.21 5.54
CA PRO A 31 -8.23 19.36 4.58
C PRO A 31 -7.92 19.77 3.13
N ILE A 32 -7.88 18.78 2.24
CA ILE A 32 -7.73 19.00 0.79
C ILE A 32 -9.01 18.54 0.10
N GLU A 33 -9.73 19.47 -0.52
CA GLU A 33 -11.02 19.19 -1.17
C GLU A 33 -10.88 18.62 -2.59
N ASN A 34 -9.81 18.97 -3.31
CA ASN A 34 -9.62 18.66 -4.72
C ASN A 34 -8.51 17.63 -4.98
N LEU A 35 -8.54 16.51 -4.25
CA LEU A 35 -7.68 15.38 -4.56
C LEU A 35 -8.23 14.62 -5.78
N PRO A 36 -7.39 14.25 -6.77
CA PRO A 36 -7.83 13.44 -7.89
C PRO A 36 -8.46 12.15 -7.39
N THR A 37 -9.72 11.92 -7.76
CA THR A 37 -10.39 10.65 -7.48
C THR A 37 -9.70 9.55 -8.28
N LEU A 38 -9.09 8.58 -7.60
CA LEU A 38 -8.57 7.39 -8.26
C LEU A 38 -9.76 6.62 -8.84
N HIS A 39 -9.81 6.48 -10.17
CA HIS A 39 -10.93 5.85 -10.87
C HIS A 39 -11.08 4.37 -10.51
N THR A 40 -9.98 3.68 -10.22
CA THR A 40 -9.97 2.27 -9.79
C THR A 40 -8.80 2.01 -8.84
N VAL A 41 -9.08 1.45 -7.67
CA VAL A 41 -8.05 0.92 -6.75
C VAL A 41 -7.97 -0.61 -6.81
N TYR A 42 -8.86 -1.24 -7.58
CA TYR A 42 -8.93 -2.69 -7.80
C TYR A 42 -8.94 -3.01 -9.30
N PRO A 43 -8.49 -4.21 -9.72
CA PRO A 43 -7.91 -5.26 -8.88
C PRO A 43 -6.47 -4.95 -8.42
N HIS A 44 -6.06 -5.51 -7.28
CA HIS A 44 -4.66 -5.51 -6.87
C HIS A 44 -3.90 -6.58 -7.64
N LEU A 45 -2.89 -6.16 -8.41
CA LEU A 45 -2.01 -7.06 -9.15
C LEU A 45 -0.76 -7.38 -8.34
N ASN A 46 -0.38 -8.65 -8.31
CA ASN A 46 0.84 -9.11 -7.66
C ASN A 46 1.61 -10.07 -8.58
N LEU A 47 2.93 -10.04 -8.50
CA LEU A 47 3.81 -10.98 -9.18
C LEU A 47 4.20 -12.11 -8.20
N LEU A 48 3.62 -13.29 -8.38
CA LEU A 48 3.99 -14.48 -7.62
C LEU A 48 5.20 -15.14 -8.29
N THR A 49 6.37 -15.04 -7.66
CA THR A 49 7.62 -15.62 -8.15
C THR A 49 8.06 -16.77 -7.25
N ILE A 50 8.22 -17.96 -7.81
CA ILE A 50 8.71 -19.15 -7.12
C ILE A 50 10.11 -19.46 -7.65
N PRO A 51 11.14 -19.51 -6.77
CA PRO A 51 12.50 -19.82 -7.19
C PRO A 51 12.63 -21.29 -7.64
N ASN A 52 13.62 -21.56 -8.49
CA ASN A 52 13.94 -22.93 -8.87
C ASN A 52 14.54 -23.71 -7.69
N PRO A 53 13.96 -24.85 -7.28
CA PRO A 53 14.51 -25.64 -6.17
C PRO A 53 15.88 -26.25 -6.51
N ASP A 54 16.16 -26.50 -7.78
CA ASP A 54 17.36 -27.24 -8.22
C ASP A 54 18.56 -26.36 -8.54
N GLY A 55 18.43 -25.03 -8.40
CA GLY A 55 19.54 -24.11 -8.65
C GLY A 55 19.12 -22.69 -8.98
N PRO A 56 20.02 -21.89 -9.56
CA PRO A 56 19.71 -20.52 -9.96
C PRO A 56 18.53 -20.47 -10.94
N GLY A 57 17.70 -19.43 -10.82
CA GLY A 57 16.61 -19.15 -11.75
C GLY A 57 15.22 -19.15 -11.10
N ILE A 58 14.21 -18.96 -11.94
CA ILE A 58 12.80 -18.90 -11.57
C ILE A 58 12.13 -20.16 -12.11
N PHE A 59 11.44 -20.91 -11.24
CA PHE A 59 10.67 -22.08 -11.65
C PHE A 59 9.30 -21.70 -12.18
N SER A 60 8.64 -20.75 -11.53
CA SER A 60 7.38 -20.21 -12.02
C SER A 60 7.21 -18.75 -11.65
N GLN A 61 6.67 -17.98 -12.59
CA GLN A 61 6.30 -16.59 -12.36
C GLN A 61 4.91 -16.33 -12.90
N ARG A 62 4.00 -15.85 -12.04
CA ARG A 62 2.58 -15.67 -12.36
C ARG A 62 2.11 -14.29 -11.97
N VAL A 63 1.24 -13.71 -12.79
CA VAL A 63 0.49 -12.52 -12.42
C VAL A 63 -0.79 -12.97 -11.73
N THR A 64 -1.01 -12.45 -10.52
CA THR A 64 -2.21 -12.74 -9.74
C THR A 64 -3.00 -11.46 -9.50
N ALA A 65 -4.32 -11.56 -9.57
CA ALA A 65 -5.24 -10.46 -9.31
C ALA A 65 -6.12 -10.79 -8.10
N ARG A 66 -6.26 -9.84 -7.19
CA ARG A 66 -7.24 -9.88 -6.10
C ARG A 66 -8.18 -8.69 -6.22
N ASP A 67 -9.48 -8.95 -6.17
CA ASP A 67 -10.51 -7.92 -6.18
C ASP A 67 -11.49 -8.14 -5.02
N ASN A 68 -11.45 -7.25 -4.04
CA ASN A 68 -12.37 -7.21 -2.91
C ASN A 68 -13.31 -5.99 -2.96
N SER A 69 -13.40 -5.29 -4.11
CA SER A 69 -14.24 -4.10 -4.29
C SER A 69 -15.70 -4.34 -3.91
N SER A 70 -16.24 -5.52 -4.22
CA SER A 70 -17.61 -5.94 -3.90
C SER A 70 -17.89 -6.05 -2.40
N THR A 71 -16.85 -6.19 -1.57
CA THR A 71 -16.96 -6.41 -0.12
C THR A 71 -16.37 -5.30 0.73
N CYS A 72 -15.60 -4.38 0.13
CA CYS A 72 -14.96 -3.27 0.82
C CYS A 72 -15.93 -2.09 0.92
N LYS A 73 -16.29 -1.71 2.14
CA LYS A 73 -17.15 -0.56 2.44
C LYS A 73 -16.34 0.48 3.20
N VAL A 74 -16.29 1.69 2.65
CA VAL A 74 -15.66 2.83 3.31
C VAL A 74 -16.57 3.31 4.43
N ILE A 75 -16.04 3.34 5.66
CA ILE A 75 -16.72 3.87 6.85
C ILE A 75 -16.42 5.37 6.98
N SER A 76 -15.16 5.74 6.83
CA SER A 76 -14.71 7.14 6.83
C SER A 76 -13.51 7.30 5.92
N ASN A 77 -13.38 8.46 5.29
CA ASN A 77 -12.20 8.84 4.55
C ASN A 77 -11.90 10.32 4.82
N ILE A 78 -10.66 10.61 5.19
CA ILE A 78 -10.16 11.96 5.45
C ILE A 78 -9.04 12.24 4.47
N HIS A 79 -9.13 13.37 3.78
CA HIS A 79 -8.11 13.83 2.86
C HIS A 79 -7.52 15.15 3.35
N ALA A 80 -6.20 15.21 3.50
CA ALA A 80 -5.52 16.36 4.07
C ALA A 80 -4.07 16.47 3.60
N GLU A 81 -3.41 17.57 3.94
CA GLU A 81 -1.97 17.72 3.75
C GLU A 81 -1.21 16.59 4.45
N VAL A 82 -0.22 16.04 3.76
CA VAL A 82 0.59 14.94 4.27
C VAL A 82 2.07 15.21 4.03
N LYS A 83 2.89 14.84 5.00
CA LYS A 83 4.33 14.74 4.85
C LYS A 83 4.70 13.26 4.72
N VAL A 84 5.50 12.94 3.71
CA VAL A 84 6.00 11.58 3.48
C VAL A 84 7.52 11.64 3.46
N VAL A 85 8.16 10.79 4.27
CA VAL A 85 9.60 10.55 4.23
C VAL A 85 9.80 9.07 3.96
N LEU A 86 10.54 8.77 2.89
CA LEU A 86 10.99 7.43 2.56
C LEU A 86 12.51 7.39 2.72
N ASP A 87 13.01 6.33 3.33
CA ASP A 87 14.43 6.09 3.54
C ASP A 87 14.78 4.66 3.10
N SER A 88 16.07 4.38 2.93
CA SER A 88 16.56 3.09 2.46
C SER A 88 17.43 2.38 3.49
N SER A 89 17.46 1.06 3.42
CA SER A 89 18.50 0.22 4.05
C SER A 89 19.24 -0.57 2.96
N PRO A 90 20.39 -1.20 3.27
CA PRO A 90 21.09 -2.06 2.31
C PRO A 90 20.24 -3.18 1.70
N THR A 91 19.14 -3.57 2.36
CA THR A 91 18.22 -4.62 1.89
C THR A 91 16.81 -4.13 1.59
N ASP A 92 16.56 -2.83 1.75
CA ASP A 92 15.23 -2.22 1.65
C ASP A 92 15.34 -0.88 0.92
N PRO A 93 15.38 -0.87 -0.43
CA PRO A 93 15.61 0.34 -1.22
C PRO A 93 14.32 1.18 -1.42
N ILE A 94 13.41 1.22 -0.44
CA ILE A 94 12.12 1.91 -0.61
C ILE A 94 12.30 3.42 -0.77
N GLY A 95 13.40 3.99 -0.25
CA GLY A 95 13.79 5.38 -0.46
C GLY A 95 14.11 5.71 -1.92
N ASP A 96 14.38 4.73 -2.78
CA ASP A 96 14.57 4.96 -4.23
C ASP A 96 13.27 5.47 -4.89
N PHE A 97 12.12 5.27 -4.24
CA PHE A 97 10.82 5.79 -4.63
C PHE A 97 10.44 7.09 -3.92
N ALA A 98 11.39 7.79 -3.29
CA ALA A 98 11.15 9.10 -2.71
C ALA A 98 10.56 10.07 -3.74
N GLY A 99 9.34 10.54 -3.47
CA GLY A 99 8.60 11.40 -4.39
C GLY A 99 9.21 12.79 -4.51
N LEU A 100 9.17 13.36 -5.72
CA LEU A 100 9.55 14.76 -5.96
C LEU A 100 8.60 15.77 -5.29
N LYS A 101 7.31 15.41 -5.23
CA LYS A 101 6.25 16.23 -4.66
C LYS A 101 5.15 15.33 -4.10
N VAL A 102 4.66 15.69 -2.92
CA VAL A 102 3.46 15.08 -2.34
C VAL A 102 2.23 15.81 -2.87
N ILE A 103 1.30 15.08 -3.48
CA ILE A 103 0.05 15.63 -4.04
C ILE A 103 -1.10 15.68 -3.03
N GLY A 104 -1.00 14.91 -1.94
CA GLY A 104 -1.95 14.86 -0.83
C GLY A 104 -1.94 13.48 -0.17
N GLY A 105 -2.65 13.33 0.95
CA GLY A 105 -2.75 12.07 1.69
C GLY A 105 -4.18 11.74 2.08
N GLY A 106 -4.40 10.46 2.37
CA GLY A 106 -5.70 9.94 2.80
C GLY A 106 -5.57 9.06 4.04
N TYR A 107 -6.53 9.16 4.94
CA TYR A 107 -6.76 8.21 6.02
C TYR A 107 -8.16 7.62 5.89
N SER A 108 -8.21 6.32 5.60
CA SER A 108 -9.45 5.59 5.38
C SER A 108 -9.66 4.54 6.46
N VAL A 109 -10.88 4.45 6.95
CA VAL A 109 -11.37 3.32 7.75
C VAL A 109 -12.37 2.57 6.88
N THR A 110 -12.11 1.29 6.68
CA THR A 110 -12.92 0.44 5.79
C THR A 110 -13.28 -0.86 6.49
N ASP A 111 -14.51 -1.33 6.30
CA ASP A 111 -14.89 -2.71 6.58
C ASP A 111 -14.69 -3.52 5.29
N PHE A 112 -13.96 -4.63 5.37
CA PHE A 112 -13.78 -5.52 4.22
C PHE A 112 -13.89 -6.97 4.67
N LYS A 113 -14.40 -7.82 3.77
CA LYS A 113 -14.56 -9.26 4.02
C LYS A 113 -13.71 -10.07 3.06
N ALA A 114 -12.74 -10.80 3.59
CA ALA A 114 -12.01 -11.80 2.83
C ALA A 114 -12.83 -13.10 2.75
N THR A 115 -13.84 -13.13 1.88
CA THR A 115 -14.65 -14.35 1.65
C THR A 115 -13.92 -15.33 0.72
N THR A 116 -14.39 -16.56 0.58
CA THR A 116 -13.80 -17.51 -0.39
C THR A 116 -13.92 -17.01 -1.83
N GLU A 117 -15.01 -16.30 -2.13
CA GLU A 117 -15.35 -15.83 -3.48
C GLU A 117 -14.55 -14.58 -3.88
N ASN A 118 -14.28 -13.68 -2.93
CA ASN A 118 -13.68 -12.36 -3.18
C ASN A 118 -12.32 -12.16 -2.47
N GLY A 119 -11.92 -13.08 -1.60
CA GLY A 119 -10.71 -12.99 -0.78
C GLY A 119 -9.49 -13.69 -1.40
N TRP A 120 -9.64 -14.65 -2.31
CA TRP A 120 -8.49 -15.33 -2.90
C TRP A 120 -8.02 -14.65 -4.18
N ALA A 121 -6.70 -14.46 -4.30
CA ALA A 121 -6.11 -14.00 -5.55
C ALA A 121 -6.24 -15.11 -6.61
N LYS A 122 -6.57 -14.73 -7.84
CA LYS A 122 -6.65 -15.64 -8.99
C LYS A 122 -5.44 -15.43 -9.88
N VAL A 123 -4.90 -16.51 -10.45
CA VAL A 123 -3.88 -16.40 -11.50
C VAL A 123 -4.57 -15.85 -12.75
N ILE A 124 -4.04 -14.76 -13.29
CA ILE A 124 -4.54 -14.15 -14.53
C ILE A 124 -3.56 -14.27 -15.69
N ASP A 125 -2.28 -14.54 -15.39
CA ASP A 125 -1.26 -14.78 -16.40
C ASP A 125 -0.10 -15.62 -15.85
N THR A 126 0.65 -16.28 -16.73
CA THR A 126 1.87 -17.03 -16.43
C THR A 126 2.99 -16.59 -17.36
N LEU A 127 4.06 -16.06 -16.79
CA LEU A 127 5.22 -15.54 -17.51
C LEU A 127 6.32 -16.60 -17.68
N ILE A 128 6.46 -17.48 -16.67
CA ILE A 128 7.40 -18.61 -16.60
C ILE A 128 6.67 -19.81 -16.01
#